data_AF-A0A5E9FZE6-F1
#
_entry.id   AF-A0A5E9FZE6-F1
#
_cell.length_a   1.000
_cell.length_b   1.000
_cell.length_c   1.000
_cell.angle_alpha   90.00
_cell.angle_beta   90.00
_cell.angle_gamma   90.00
#
_symmetry.space_group_name_H-M   'P 1'
#
loop_
_entity.id
_entity.type
_entity.pdbx_description
1 polymer ?
#
loop_
_entity_poly.entity_id
_entity_poly.type
_entity_poly.pdbx_seq_one_letter_code
_entity_poly.pdbx_strand_id
1 'polypeptide(L)'
;MAAGRLMLERGYVGTSVAAIAGEAGVVVQTIYNSVGSKAELLAAVLDRVAAEPGAPALLSGATRERMAEARTATEVIRILARSSALVNERTSGILRIVSEAAVVDPDVGEFEQKRDAARLHGFGEVAAALREKRGLRGGLSDHEAAATMWALAHPHTYRSLVLSLGWSTEAYLNWLEKSLLAALL
;
A
#
# COMPACT_ATOMS: atom_id res chain seq x y z
N MET A 1 2.51 -10.31 14.36
CA MET A 1 3.72 -11.15 14.58
C MET A 1 4.72 -10.35 15.41
N ALA A 2 5.62 -11.03 16.14
CA ALA A 2 6.66 -10.42 16.96
C ALA A 2 7.45 -9.33 16.20
N ALA A 3 7.91 -9.64 14.99
CA ALA A 3 8.65 -8.72 14.13
C ALA A 3 7.89 -7.40 13.86
N GLY A 4 6.67 -7.48 13.33
CA GLY A 4 5.89 -6.29 13.00
C GLY A 4 5.56 -5.41 14.21
N ARG A 5 5.25 -6.02 15.37
CA ARG A 5 5.02 -5.28 16.62
C ARG A 5 6.29 -4.55 17.07
N LEU A 6 7.41 -5.26 17.19
CA LEU A 6 8.67 -4.67 17.61
C LEU A 6 9.14 -3.57 16.65
N MET A 7 8.99 -3.76 15.34
CA MET A 7 9.36 -2.75 14.34
C MET A 7 8.43 -1.52 14.40
N LEU A 8 7.13 -1.69 14.68
CA LEU A 8 6.22 -0.56 14.89
C LEU A 8 6.59 0.26 16.14
N GLU A 9 7.00 -0.40 17.21
CA GLU A 9 7.39 0.23 18.48
C GLU A 9 8.77 0.89 18.44
N ARG A 10 9.76 0.20 17.87
CA ARG A 10 11.19 0.57 17.98
C ARG A 10 11.80 1.05 16.66
N GLY A 11 11.04 1.01 15.57
CA GLY A 11 11.53 1.24 14.22
C GLY A 11 12.36 0.06 13.69
N TYR A 12 12.87 0.22 12.47
CA TYR A 12 13.73 -0.79 11.85
C TYR A 12 15.06 -0.90 12.59
N VAL A 13 15.84 0.18 12.69
CA VAL A 13 17.19 0.18 13.27
C VAL A 13 17.19 -0.34 14.72
N GLY A 14 16.22 0.08 15.53
CA GLY A 14 16.08 -0.32 16.94
C GLY A 14 15.65 -1.77 17.18
N THR A 15 15.32 -2.53 16.13
CA THR A 15 14.85 -3.92 16.25
C THR A 15 15.89 -4.89 15.71
N SER A 16 16.54 -5.69 16.57
CA SER A 16 17.45 -6.76 16.11
C SER A 16 16.73 -8.07 15.84
N VAL A 17 17.28 -8.91 14.96
CA VAL A 17 16.76 -10.28 14.73
C VAL A 17 16.78 -11.11 16.03
N ALA A 18 17.76 -10.87 16.91
CA ALA A 18 17.82 -11.48 18.23
C ALA A 18 16.66 -11.07 19.14
N ALA A 19 16.27 -9.78 19.14
CA ALA A 19 15.11 -9.33 19.90
C ALA A 19 13.81 -9.97 19.37
N ILE A 20 13.68 -10.10 18.05
CA ILE A 20 12.54 -10.77 17.43
C ILE A 20 12.51 -12.26 17.80
N ALA A 21 13.66 -12.94 17.76
CA ALA A 21 13.77 -14.34 18.13
C ALA A 21 13.37 -14.58 19.59
N GLY A 22 13.85 -13.72 20.50
CA GLY A 22 13.48 -13.75 21.92
C GLY A 22 11.97 -13.58 22.14
N GLU A 23 11.35 -12.58 21.50
CA GLU A 23 9.91 -12.34 21.56
C GLU A 23 9.09 -13.49 20.94
N ALA A 24 9.62 -14.14 19.90
CA ALA A 24 8.96 -15.26 19.22
C ALA A 24 9.21 -16.62 19.89
N GLY A 25 10.08 -16.70 20.91
CA GLY A 25 10.43 -17.97 21.57
C GLY A 25 11.22 -18.94 20.69
N VAL A 26 11.99 -18.43 19.72
CA VAL A 26 12.81 -19.24 18.79
C VAL A 26 14.27 -18.83 18.86
N VAL A 27 15.17 -19.67 18.35
CA VAL A 27 16.58 -19.29 18.16
C VAL A 27 16.74 -18.46 16.88
N VAL A 28 17.74 -17.58 16.86
CA VAL A 28 18.03 -16.68 15.71
C VAL A 28 18.19 -17.45 14.40
N GLN A 29 18.86 -18.60 14.42
CA GLN A 29 19.07 -19.42 13.23
C GLN A 29 17.75 -19.87 12.59
N THR A 30 16.70 -20.11 13.38
CA THR A 30 15.39 -20.49 12.86
C THR A 30 14.78 -19.38 12.01
N ILE A 31 14.97 -18.11 12.40
CA ILE A 31 14.47 -16.97 11.62
C ILE A 31 15.21 -16.89 10.29
N TYR A 32 16.55 -16.94 10.31
CA TYR A 32 17.34 -16.89 9.08
C TYR A 32 17.02 -18.06 8.14
N ASN A 33 16.78 -19.25 8.67
CA ASN A 33 16.43 -20.42 7.86
C ASN A 33 15.00 -20.39 7.30
N SER A 34 14.08 -19.67 7.94
CA SER A 34 12.64 -19.68 7.56
C SER A 34 12.20 -18.48 6.75
N VAL A 35 12.73 -17.29 7.06
CA VAL A 35 12.34 -16.02 6.43
C VAL A 35 13.52 -15.37 5.72
N GLY A 36 14.71 -15.46 6.33
CA GLY A 36 15.93 -14.84 5.80
C GLY A 36 16.37 -13.62 6.60
N SER A 37 16.94 -12.65 5.91
CA SER A 37 17.45 -11.38 6.42
C SER A 37 16.37 -10.56 7.13
N LYS A 38 16.81 -9.51 7.83
CA LYS A 38 15.90 -8.56 8.49
C LYS A 38 15.06 -7.76 7.48
N ALA A 39 15.61 -7.48 6.29
CA ALA A 39 14.90 -6.84 5.19
C ALA A 39 13.78 -7.77 4.66
N GLU A 40 14.10 -9.05 4.40
CA GLU A 40 13.11 -10.07 4.01
C GLU A 40 12.04 -10.28 5.09
N LEU A 41 12.41 -10.17 6.37
CA LEU A 41 11.46 -10.23 7.47
C LEU A 41 10.51 -9.02 7.50
N LEU A 42 11.01 -7.81 7.21
CA LEU A 42 10.16 -6.62 7.08
C LEU A 42 9.21 -6.75 5.87
N ALA A 43 9.70 -7.25 4.74
CA ALA A 43 8.86 -7.54 3.57
C ALA A 43 7.76 -8.56 3.89
N ALA A 44 8.10 -9.68 4.55
CA ALA A 44 7.15 -10.69 4.96
C ALA A 44 6.11 -10.17 5.97
N VAL A 45 6.50 -9.24 6.86
CA VAL A 45 5.57 -8.54 7.75
C VAL A 45 4.59 -7.69 6.93
N LEU A 46 5.07 -6.92 5.95
CA LEU A 46 4.22 -6.11 5.09
C LEU A 46 3.24 -6.99 4.30
N ASP A 47 3.74 -8.05 3.66
CA ASP A 47 2.91 -8.97 2.88
C ASP A 47 1.81 -9.59 3.72
N ARG A 48 2.13 -9.99 4.95
CA ARG A 48 1.13 -10.54 5.89
C ARG A 48 0.08 -9.52 6.31
N VAL A 49 0.48 -8.26 6.54
CA VAL A 49 -0.46 -7.18 6.87
C VAL A 49 -1.31 -6.79 5.66
N ALA A 50 -0.75 -6.88 4.46
CA ALA A 50 -1.46 -6.62 3.21
C ALA A 50 -2.46 -7.73 2.86
N ALA A 51 -2.10 -9.00 3.15
CA ALA A 51 -2.85 -10.21 2.84
C ALA A 51 -3.88 -10.62 3.90
N GLU A 52 -4.37 -9.67 4.72
CA GLU A 52 -5.36 -9.96 5.76
C GLU A 52 -6.56 -10.77 5.18
N PRO A 53 -6.88 -11.96 5.73
CA PRO A 53 -7.94 -12.81 5.22
C PRO A 53 -9.29 -12.09 5.13
N GLY A 54 -9.93 -12.17 3.95
CA GLY A 54 -11.21 -11.50 3.68
C GLY A 54 -11.10 -10.03 3.27
N ALA A 55 -9.88 -9.48 3.22
CA ALA A 55 -9.66 -8.07 2.96
C ALA A 55 -8.97 -7.88 1.60
N PRO A 56 -9.55 -7.11 0.65
CA PRO A 56 -8.97 -6.98 -0.68
C PRO A 56 -7.63 -6.26 -0.63
N ALA A 57 -6.64 -6.79 -1.37
CA ALA A 57 -5.49 -5.99 -1.81
C ALA A 57 -5.98 -4.95 -2.82
N LEU A 58 -5.27 -3.82 -2.93
CA LEU A 58 -5.70 -2.66 -3.72
C LEU A 58 -6.06 -3.05 -5.17
N LEU A 59 -5.28 -3.97 -5.75
CA LEU A 59 -5.47 -4.52 -7.08
C LEU A 59 -5.46 -6.05 -7.05
N SER A 60 -6.11 -6.65 -6.04
CA SER A 60 -6.35 -8.10 -6.04
C SER A 60 -7.17 -8.51 -7.26
N GLY A 61 -7.14 -9.79 -7.63
CA GLY A 61 -8.00 -10.34 -8.69
C GLY A 61 -9.48 -9.96 -8.50
N ALA A 62 -9.99 -10.10 -7.28
CA ALA A 62 -11.37 -9.72 -6.94
C ALA A 62 -11.64 -8.20 -7.04
N THR A 63 -10.66 -7.34 -6.75
CA THR A 63 -10.83 -5.89 -6.95
C THR A 63 -10.79 -5.54 -8.43
N ARG A 64 -9.91 -6.16 -9.22
CA ARG A 64 -9.86 -6.01 -10.68
C ARG A 64 -11.16 -6.48 -11.33
N GLU A 65 -11.69 -7.62 -10.92
CA GLU A 65 -12.97 -8.15 -11.40
C GLU A 65 -14.12 -7.18 -11.13
N ARG A 66 -14.24 -6.67 -9.89
CA ARG A 66 -15.24 -5.64 -9.56
C ARG A 66 -15.09 -4.37 -10.40
N MET A 67 -13.86 -3.93 -10.70
CA MET A 67 -13.63 -2.77 -11.56
C MET A 67 -13.98 -3.05 -13.03
N ALA A 68 -13.73 -4.27 -13.52
CA ALA A 68 -14.10 -4.68 -14.86
C ALA A 68 -15.63 -4.71 -15.04
N GLU A 69 -16.34 -5.27 -14.05
CA GLU A 69 -17.80 -5.36 -14.00
C GLU A 69 -18.51 -4.01 -13.78
N ALA A 70 -17.79 -3.00 -13.29
CA ALA A 70 -18.33 -1.66 -13.09
C ALA A 70 -18.91 -1.09 -14.40
N ARG A 71 -20.10 -0.50 -14.34
CA ARG A 71 -20.79 0.05 -15.52
C ARG A 71 -20.29 1.44 -15.89
N THR A 72 -19.76 2.18 -14.92
CA THR A 72 -19.32 3.58 -15.10
C THR A 72 -17.91 3.81 -14.57
N ALA A 73 -17.24 4.83 -15.08
CA ALA A 73 -15.93 5.27 -14.58
C ALA A 73 -16.00 5.75 -13.11
N THR A 74 -17.12 6.37 -12.71
CA THR A 74 -17.38 6.76 -11.32
C THR A 74 -17.40 5.57 -10.37
N GLU A 75 -17.99 4.44 -10.78
CA GLU A 75 -17.98 3.21 -9.99
C GLU A 75 -16.57 2.63 -9.85
N VAL A 76 -15.75 2.67 -10.90
CA VAL A 76 -14.34 2.27 -10.82
C VAL A 76 -13.58 3.12 -9.80
N ILE A 77 -13.75 4.45 -9.82
CA ILE A 77 -13.12 5.36 -8.86
C ILE A 77 -13.58 5.08 -7.43
N ARG A 78 -14.87 4.82 -7.20
CA ARG A 78 -15.39 4.43 -5.88
C ARG A 78 -14.75 3.15 -5.35
N ILE A 79 -14.66 2.12 -6.20
CA ILE A 79 -14.01 0.85 -5.83
C ILE A 79 -12.53 1.07 -5.51
N LEU A 80 -11.85 1.91 -6.30
CA LEU A 80 -10.45 2.23 -6.10
C LEU A 80 -10.22 2.99 -4.79
N ALA A 81 -10.99 4.05 -4.53
CA ALA A 81 -10.86 4.88 -3.34
C ALA A 81 -11.10 4.04 -2.07
N ARG A 82 -12.16 3.23 -2.06
CA ARG A 82 -12.47 2.31 -0.95
C ARG A 82 -11.37 1.30 -0.71
N SER A 83 -10.90 0.63 -1.77
CA SER A 83 -9.82 -0.35 -1.66
C SER A 83 -8.52 0.31 -1.19
N SER A 84 -8.24 1.54 -1.61
CA SER A 84 -7.06 2.31 -1.19
C SER A 84 -7.11 2.68 0.29
N ALA A 85 -8.26 3.17 0.77
CA ALA A 85 -8.43 3.51 2.18
C ALA A 85 -8.21 2.29 3.08
N LEU A 86 -8.87 1.16 2.78
CA LEU A 86 -8.74 -0.08 3.55
C LEU A 86 -7.31 -0.63 3.56
N VAL A 87 -6.63 -0.63 2.41
CA VAL A 87 -5.25 -1.13 2.34
C VAL A 87 -4.30 -0.20 3.09
N ASN A 88 -4.45 1.11 2.94
CA ASN A 88 -3.57 2.08 3.60
C ASN A 88 -3.80 2.10 5.12
N GLU A 89 -5.04 1.91 5.60
CA GLU A 89 -5.35 1.78 7.02
C GLU A 89 -4.52 0.68 7.69
N ARG A 90 -4.42 -0.48 7.03
CA ARG A 90 -3.65 -1.62 7.54
C ARG A 90 -2.15 -1.44 7.37
N THR A 91 -1.71 -0.95 6.22
CA THR A 91 -0.31 -1.05 5.79
C THR A 91 0.53 0.20 6.07
N SER A 92 -0.09 1.37 6.23
CA SER A 92 0.62 2.65 6.32
C SER A 92 1.66 2.70 7.46
N GLY A 93 1.38 2.05 8.59
CA GLY A 93 2.32 1.96 9.72
C GLY A 93 3.59 1.18 9.37
N ILE A 94 3.46 0.06 8.65
CA ILE A 94 4.62 -0.73 8.21
C ILE A 94 5.34 -0.06 7.04
N LEU A 95 4.59 0.52 6.10
CA LEU A 95 5.15 1.25 4.96
C LEU A 95 5.97 2.48 5.38
N ARG A 96 5.59 3.13 6.49
CA ARG A 96 6.43 4.12 7.14
C ARG A 96 7.81 3.54 7.51
N ILE A 97 7.84 2.37 8.14
CA ILE A 97 9.08 1.73 8.59
C ILE A 97 9.94 1.35 7.38
N VAL A 98 9.31 0.85 6.31
CA VAL A 98 9.99 0.56 5.03
C VAL A 98 10.70 1.81 4.51
N SER A 99 10.01 2.94 4.42
CA SER A 99 10.59 4.20 3.93
C SER A 99 11.72 4.72 4.83
N GLU A 100 11.58 4.61 6.16
CA GLU A 100 12.63 4.98 7.11
C GLU A 100 13.86 4.04 7.01
N ALA A 101 13.63 2.74 6.79
CA ALA A 101 14.67 1.73 6.67
C ALA A 101 15.43 1.80 5.34
N ALA A 102 14.74 2.10 4.24
CA ALA A 102 15.31 2.24 2.91
C ALA A 102 16.44 3.30 2.83
N VAL A 103 16.43 4.28 3.74
CA VAL A 103 17.50 5.30 3.85
C VAL A 103 18.84 4.70 4.32
N VAL A 104 18.80 3.62 5.10
CA VAL A 104 19.99 3.06 5.77
C VAL A 104 20.29 1.61 5.38
N ASP A 105 19.35 0.92 4.74
CA ASP A 105 19.44 -0.47 4.33
C ASP A 105 19.09 -0.61 2.84
N PRO A 106 20.10 -0.82 1.96
CA PRO A 106 19.89 -0.92 0.52
C PRO A 106 18.94 -2.04 0.09
N ASP A 107 18.89 -3.15 0.82
CA ASP A 107 18.02 -4.29 0.49
C ASP A 107 16.54 -3.90 0.70
N VAL A 108 16.28 -3.10 1.74
CA VAL A 108 14.95 -2.50 1.96
C VAL A 108 14.62 -1.46 0.88
N GLY A 109 15.61 -0.67 0.46
CA GLY A 109 15.44 0.30 -0.63
C GLY A 109 15.08 -0.35 -1.96
N GLU A 110 15.75 -1.45 -2.33
CA GLU A 110 15.42 -2.22 -3.54
C GLU A 110 13.99 -2.80 -3.46
N PHE A 111 13.62 -3.35 -2.31
CA PHE A 111 12.26 -3.84 -2.06
C PHE A 111 11.21 -2.73 -2.20
N GLU A 112 11.45 -1.55 -1.61
CA GLU A 112 10.54 -0.41 -1.71
C GLU A 112 10.33 0.02 -3.16
N GLN A 113 11.41 0.17 -3.92
CA GLN A 113 11.36 0.57 -5.33
C GLN A 113 10.58 -0.44 -6.19
N LYS A 114 10.83 -1.74 -6.02
CA LYS A 114 10.09 -2.80 -6.73
C LYS A 114 8.59 -2.73 -6.43
N ARG A 115 8.23 -2.51 -5.17
CA ARG A 115 6.83 -2.41 -4.72
C ARG A 115 6.14 -1.18 -5.31
N ASP A 116 6.81 -0.04 -5.30
CA ASP A 116 6.24 1.21 -5.83
C ASP A 116 6.09 1.15 -7.36
N ALA A 117 7.06 0.56 -8.07
CA ALA A 117 6.95 0.29 -9.50
C ALA A 117 5.78 -0.64 -9.83
N ALA A 118 5.62 -1.74 -9.09
CA ALA A 118 4.50 -2.67 -9.27
C ALA A 118 3.14 -2.00 -9.02
N ARG A 119 3.06 -1.11 -8.02
CA ARG A 119 1.82 -0.42 -7.68
C ARG A 119 1.48 0.66 -8.72
N LEU A 120 2.46 1.42 -9.21
CA LEU A 120 2.26 2.35 -10.32
C LEU A 120 1.82 1.62 -11.60
N HIS A 121 2.44 0.48 -11.92
CA HIS A 121 2.02 -0.35 -13.05
C HIS A 121 0.55 -0.78 -12.93
N GLY A 122 0.14 -1.24 -11.74
CA GLY A 122 -1.24 -1.60 -11.48
C GLY A 122 -2.23 -0.43 -11.60
N PHE A 123 -1.82 0.79 -11.24
CA PHE A 123 -2.62 2.00 -11.52
C PHE A 123 -2.75 2.29 -13.02
N GLY A 124 -1.77 1.88 -13.83
CA GLY A 124 -1.87 1.91 -15.30
C GLY A 124 -3.00 1.03 -15.84
N GLU A 125 -3.21 -0.15 -15.26
CA GLU A 125 -4.34 -1.04 -15.61
C GLU A 125 -5.69 -0.35 -15.31
N VAL A 126 -5.78 0.34 -14.17
CA VAL A 126 -6.99 1.09 -13.81
C VAL A 126 -7.23 2.27 -14.76
N ALA A 127 -6.16 2.97 -15.17
CA ALA A 127 -6.26 4.06 -16.13
C ALA A 127 -6.81 3.58 -17.48
N ALA A 128 -6.33 2.43 -17.98
CA ALA A 128 -6.85 1.81 -19.19
C ALA A 128 -8.35 1.48 -19.05
N ALA A 129 -8.77 0.88 -17.93
CA ALA A 129 -10.17 0.57 -17.67
C ALA A 129 -11.07 1.83 -17.62
N LEU A 130 -10.56 2.95 -17.08
CA LEU A 130 -11.26 4.24 -17.09
C LEU A 130 -11.40 4.81 -18.51
N ARG A 131 -10.38 4.65 -19.35
CA ARG A 131 -10.40 5.10 -20.75
C ARG A 131 -11.43 4.34 -21.57
N GLU A 132 -11.48 3.02 -21.44
CA GLU A 132 -12.45 2.17 -22.16
C GLU A 132 -13.90 2.59 -21.86
N LYS A 133 -14.17 3.00 -20.61
CA LYS A 133 -15.47 3.51 -20.17
C LYS A 133 -15.71 4.98 -20.54
N ARG A 134 -14.83 5.59 -21.35
CA ARG A 134 -14.82 7.02 -21.75
C ARG A 134 -14.91 7.97 -20.55
N GLY A 135 -14.35 7.54 -19.42
CA GLY A 135 -14.37 8.31 -18.19
C GLY A 135 -13.28 9.37 -18.13
N LEU A 136 -12.10 9.09 -18.70
CA LEU A 136 -10.96 9.99 -18.55
C LEU A 136 -11.23 11.35 -19.21
N ARG A 137 -10.99 12.40 -18.43
CA ARG A 137 -11.02 13.80 -18.85
C ARG A 137 -10.17 14.00 -20.11
N GLY A 138 -10.68 14.79 -21.05
CA GLY A 138 -10.00 15.07 -22.31
C GLY A 138 -8.57 15.60 -22.10
N GLY A 139 -7.62 15.04 -22.86
CA GLY A 139 -6.20 15.42 -22.81
C GLY A 139 -5.36 14.68 -21.76
N LEU A 140 -5.97 13.87 -20.89
CA LEU A 140 -5.22 13.07 -19.91
C LEU A 140 -4.71 11.76 -20.54
N SER A 141 -3.40 11.50 -20.43
CA SER A 141 -2.81 10.21 -20.78
C SER A 141 -3.04 9.17 -19.69
N ASP A 142 -2.92 7.87 -20.03
CA ASP A 142 -3.04 6.79 -19.02
C ASP A 142 -1.93 6.86 -17.99
N HIS A 143 -0.74 7.32 -18.40
CA HIS A 143 0.38 7.55 -17.50
C HIS A 143 0.08 8.66 -16.48
N GLU A 144 -0.46 9.80 -16.92
CA GLU A 144 -0.84 10.90 -16.01
C GLU A 144 -1.99 10.50 -15.08
N ALA A 145 -2.97 9.73 -15.60
CA ALA A 145 -4.05 9.19 -14.78
C ALA A 145 -3.50 8.24 -13.69
N ALA A 146 -2.60 7.32 -14.07
CA ALA A 146 -1.96 6.40 -13.13
C ALA A 146 -1.13 7.14 -12.07
N ALA A 147 -0.32 8.13 -12.48
CA ALA A 147 0.46 8.96 -11.58
C ALA A 147 -0.43 9.75 -10.61
N THR A 148 -1.56 10.28 -11.09
CA THR A 148 -2.56 11.00 -10.28
C THR A 148 -3.17 10.08 -9.22
N MET A 149 -3.60 8.89 -9.63
CA MET A 149 -4.14 7.88 -8.71
C MET A 149 -3.10 7.45 -7.68
N TRP A 150 -1.86 7.18 -8.12
CA TRP A 150 -0.74 6.82 -7.27
C TRP A 150 -0.48 7.88 -6.21
N ALA A 151 -0.37 9.16 -6.59
CA ALA A 151 -0.07 10.25 -5.69
C ALA A 151 -1.19 10.49 -4.65
N LEU A 152 -2.45 10.50 -5.10
CA LEU A 152 -3.59 10.75 -4.20
C LEU A 152 -3.87 9.57 -3.26
N ALA A 153 -3.78 8.33 -3.77
CA ALA A 153 -3.99 7.13 -2.97
C ALA A 153 -2.72 6.64 -2.25
N HIS A 154 -1.65 7.43 -2.26
CA HIS A 154 -0.36 7.05 -1.70
C HIS A 154 -0.46 6.77 -0.18
N PRO A 155 0.24 5.76 0.36
CA PRO A 155 0.32 5.51 1.80
C PRO A 155 0.80 6.71 2.61
N HIS A 156 1.68 7.54 2.04
CA HIS A 156 2.13 8.78 2.66
C HIS A 156 0.98 9.79 2.82
N THR A 157 0.13 9.92 1.80
CA THR A 157 -1.05 10.79 1.83
C THR A 157 -2.01 10.35 2.93
N TYR A 158 -2.28 9.04 3.02
CA TYR A 158 -3.07 8.48 4.12
C TYR A 158 -2.46 8.78 5.49
N ARG A 159 -1.16 8.51 5.68
CA ARG A 159 -0.46 8.79 6.94
C ARG A 159 -0.52 10.26 7.32
N SER A 160 -0.33 11.17 6.36
CA SER A 160 -0.37 12.60 6.61
C SER A 160 -1.75 13.03 7.10
N LEU A 161 -2.81 12.69 6.35
CA LEU A 161 -4.17 13.13 6.67
C LEU A 161 -4.75 12.40 7.90
N VAL A 162 -4.64 11.08 7.96
CA VAL A 162 -5.27 10.26 9.01
C VAL A 162 -4.39 10.21 10.26
N LEU A 163 -3.15 9.75 10.13
CA LEU A 163 -2.30 9.48 11.30
C LEU A 163 -1.66 10.75 11.88
N SER A 164 -1.42 11.79 11.07
CA SER A 164 -0.72 13.00 11.51
C SER A 164 -1.67 14.17 11.77
N LEU A 165 -2.70 14.34 10.92
CA LEU A 165 -3.70 15.41 11.06
C LEU A 165 -5.03 14.94 11.68
N GLY A 166 -5.14 13.66 12.05
CA GLY A 166 -6.26 13.14 12.83
C GLY A 166 -7.57 12.98 12.07
N TRP A 167 -7.54 12.90 10.74
CA TRP A 167 -8.74 12.60 9.97
C TRP A 167 -9.23 11.19 10.26
N SER A 168 -10.55 10.97 10.21
CA SER A 168 -11.08 9.60 10.19
C SER A 168 -10.80 8.93 8.84
N THR A 169 -10.73 7.60 8.82
CA THR A 169 -10.64 6.81 7.58
C THR A 169 -11.78 7.14 6.61
N GLU A 170 -12.98 7.42 7.13
CA GLU A 170 -14.15 7.84 6.34
C GLU A 170 -13.96 9.22 5.70
N ALA A 171 -13.44 10.20 6.45
CA ALA A 171 -13.14 11.53 5.91
C ALA A 171 -12.08 11.45 4.79
N TYR A 172 -11.04 10.63 4.99
CA TYR A 172 -10.04 10.35 3.96
C TYR A 172 -10.66 9.70 2.72
N LEU A 173 -11.52 8.68 2.89
CA LEU A 173 -12.19 8.00 1.78
C LEU A 173 -13.02 8.98 0.94
N ASN A 174 -13.85 9.80 1.60
CA ASN A 174 -14.71 10.77 0.94
C ASN A 174 -13.89 11.83 0.17
N TRP A 175 -12.80 12.30 0.78
CA TRP A 175 -11.88 13.23 0.13
C TRP A 175 -11.15 12.60 -1.05
N LEU A 176 -10.67 11.36 -0.91
CA LEU A 176 -9.96 10.64 -1.96
C LEU A 176 -10.87 10.40 -3.16
N GLU A 177 -12.10 9.91 -2.94
CA GLU A 177 -13.08 9.72 -4.01
C GLU A 177 -13.35 11.04 -4.74
N LYS A 178 -13.68 12.11 -4.01
CA LYS A 178 -13.94 13.43 -4.59
C LYS A 178 -12.74 13.97 -5.39
N SER A 179 -11.54 13.80 -4.85
CA SER A 179 -10.30 14.30 -5.49
C SER A 179 -9.97 13.51 -6.76
N LEU A 180 -10.14 12.19 -6.74
CA LEU A 180 -9.95 11.33 -7.91
C LEU A 180 -10.99 11.64 -8.99
N LEU A 181 -12.26 11.79 -8.62
CA LEU A 181 -13.32 12.19 -9.57
C LEU A 181 -12.97 13.52 -10.25
N ALA A 182 -12.60 14.54 -9.46
CA ALA A 182 -12.29 15.86 -9.99
C ALA A 182 -11.01 15.91 -10.86
N ALA A 183 -10.04 15.03 -10.58
CA ALA A 183 -8.78 15.02 -11.32
C ALA A 183 -8.85 14.17 -12.60
N LEU A 184 -9.66 13.11 -12.60
CA LEU A 184 -9.65 12.08 -13.64
C LEU A 184 -10.83 12.13 -14.60
N LEU A 185 -12.01 12.58 -14.17
CA LEU A 185 -13.22 12.66 -15.00
C LEU A 185 -13.56 14.11 -15.34
#